data_AF-A0A962ANM9-F1
#
_entry.id   AF-A0A962ANM9-F1
#
_cell.length_a   1.000
_cell.length_b   1.000
_cell.length_c   1.000
_cell.angle_alpha   90.00
_cell.angle_beta   90.00
_cell.angle_gamma   90.00
#
_symmetry.space_group_name_H-M   'P 1'
#
loop_
_entity.id
_entity.type
_entity.pdbx_description
1 polymer ?
#
loop_
_entity_poly.entity_id
_entity_poly.type
_entity_poly.pdbx_seq_one_letter_code
_entity_poly.pdbx_strand_id
1 'polypeptide(L)'
;MHDTQENFLIEALKKVDALGDVAPAHVQDPMTMVLRQRAIQDDLMRWDDMRGRYVLTGTGRSRIAARTRGPAAVVRFRRREEASTPRRAGDGQQ
;
A
#
# COMPACT_ATOMS: atom_id res chain seq x y z
N MET A 1 -6.47 -17.54 15.46
CA MET A 1 -5.62 -16.91 16.51
C MET A 1 -4.58 -15.98 15.88
N HIS A 2 -3.84 -16.46 14.87
CA HIS A 2 -2.83 -15.66 14.16
C HIS A 2 -3.45 -14.50 13.36
N ASP A 3 -4.63 -14.71 12.74
CA ASP A 3 -5.31 -13.70 11.92
C ASP A 3 -5.75 -12.47 12.72
N THR A 4 -6.18 -12.67 13.97
CA THR A 4 -6.61 -11.59 14.85
C THR A 4 -5.42 -10.70 15.23
N GLN A 5 -4.28 -11.31 15.56
CA GLN A 5 -3.05 -10.57 15.88
C GLN A 5 -2.50 -9.82 14.67
N GLU A 6 -2.56 -10.44 13.48
CA GLU A 6 -2.18 -9.78 12.24
C GLU A 6 -3.10 -8.59 11.93
N ASN A 7 -4.41 -8.70 12.17
CA ASN A 7 -5.33 -7.58 12.04
C ASN A 7 -4.95 -6.40 12.94
N PHE A 8 -4.65 -6.67 14.22
CA PHE A 8 -4.22 -5.63 15.16
C PHE A 8 -2.91 -4.98 14.72
N LEU A 9 -1.96 -5.76 14.20
CA LEU A 9 -0.71 -5.23 13.66
C LEU A 9 -0.95 -4.31 12.45
N ILE A 10 -1.80 -4.72 11.50
CA ILE A 10 -2.09 -3.88 10.33
C ILE A 10 -2.77 -2.56 10.75
N GLU A 11 -3.72 -2.61 11.68
CA GLU A 11 -4.36 -1.38 12.19
C GLU A 11 -3.37 -0.48 12.94
N ALA A 12 -2.44 -1.06 13.71
CA ALA A 12 -1.34 -0.32 14.32
C ALA A 12 -0.46 0.38 13.28
N LEU A 13 -0.07 -0.30 12.20
CA LEU A 13 0.76 0.29 11.14
C LEU A 13 0.04 1.42 10.40
N LYS A 14 -1.27 1.33 10.20
CA LYS A 14 -2.08 2.44 9.67
C LYS A 14 -2.07 3.66 10.59
N LYS A 15 -2.13 3.44 11.91
CA LYS A 15 -2.00 4.53 12.89
C LYS A 15 -0.62 5.18 12.86
N VAL A 16 0.45 4.40 12.65
CA VAL A 16 1.80 4.95 12.48
C VAL A 16 1.87 5.85 11.25
N ASP A 17 1.28 5.44 10.13
CA ASP A 17 1.24 6.25 8.90
C ASP A 17 0.53 7.60 9.14
N ALA A 18 -0.63 7.56 9.80
CA ALA A 18 -1.43 8.76 10.06
C ALA A 18 -0.87 9.65 11.18
N LEU A 19 -0.53 9.06 12.32
CA LEU A 19 -0.28 9.75 13.59
C LEU A 19 1.21 9.81 13.96
N GLY A 20 2.03 8.93 13.39
CA GLY A 20 3.44 8.82 13.76
C GLY A 20 3.73 7.97 15.00
N ASP A 21 2.78 7.17 15.46
CA ASP A 21 2.97 6.13 16.48
C ASP A 21 1.84 5.09 16.37
N VAL A 22 2.01 3.93 17.01
CA VAL A 22 1.03 2.84 17.07
C VAL A 22 -0.24 3.26 17.84
N ALA A 23 -0.09 4.17 18.80
CA ALA A 23 -1.18 4.74 19.58
C ALA A 23 -0.81 6.16 20.04
N PRO A 24 -1.79 7.01 20.42
CA PRO A 24 -1.53 8.32 21.02
C PRO A 24 -0.70 8.22 22.30
N ALA A 25 0.07 9.26 22.61
CA ALA A 25 1.02 9.26 23.75
C ALA A 25 0.41 8.99 25.13
N HIS A 26 -0.89 9.27 25.31
CA HIS A 26 -1.62 9.00 26.56
C HIS A 26 -2.08 7.54 26.71
N VAL A 27 -1.95 6.72 25.65
CA VAL A 27 -2.31 5.31 25.65
C VAL A 27 -1.04 4.49 25.80
N GLN A 28 -0.83 3.94 27.01
CA GLN A 28 0.30 3.06 27.33
C GLN A 28 -0.22 1.71 27.82
N ASP A 29 -0.98 1.02 26.98
CA ASP A 29 -1.43 -0.33 27.27
C ASP A 29 -0.36 -1.37 26.87
N PRO A 30 -0.27 -2.52 27.58
CA PRO A 30 0.71 -3.56 27.26
C PRO A 30 0.64 -4.06 25.81
N MET A 31 -0.55 -4.05 25.19
CA MET A 31 -0.71 -4.52 23.81
C MET A 31 -0.04 -3.58 22.81
N THR A 32 -0.18 -2.26 22.97
CA THR A 32 0.51 -1.30 22.08
C THR A 32 2.02 -1.36 22.23
N MET A 33 2.54 -1.62 23.44
CA MET A 33 3.97 -1.85 23.65
C MET A 33 4.48 -3.07 22.88
N VAL A 34 3.76 -4.20 22.95
CA VAL A 34 4.12 -5.43 22.22
C VAL A 34 4.06 -5.20 20.71
N LEU A 35 3.01 -4.53 20.22
CA LEU A 35 2.88 -4.20 18.79
C LEU A 35 4.01 -3.31 18.31
N ARG A 36 4.39 -2.29 19.09
CA ARG A 36 5.52 -1.41 18.78
C ARG A 36 6.82 -2.21 18.71
N GLN A 37 7.10 -3.02 19.72
CA GLN A 37 8.32 -3.82 19.76
C GLN A 37 8.40 -4.80 18.57
N ARG A 38 7.30 -5.49 18.26
CA ARG A 38 7.24 -6.40 17.12
C ARG A 38 7.44 -5.68 15.79
N ALA A 39 6.77 -4.55 15.59
CA ALA A 39 6.92 -3.77 14.35
C ALA A 39 8.33 -3.22 14.15
N ILE A 40 9.06 -2.93 15.23
CA ILE A 40 10.48 -2.55 15.16
C ILE A 40 11.35 -3.78 14.82
N GLN A 41 11.12 -4.92 15.48
CA GLN A 41 11.87 -6.15 15.22
C GLN A 41 11.71 -6.67 13.78
N ASP A 42 10.51 -6.53 13.22
CA ASP A 42 10.17 -6.94 11.86
C ASP A 42 10.54 -5.88 10.79
N ASP A 43 11.24 -4.80 11.16
CA ASP A 43 11.60 -3.68 10.29
C ASP A 43 10.38 -3.07 9.55
N LEU A 44 9.22 -2.98 10.21
CA LEU A 44 8.00 -2.41 9.63
C LEU A 44 7.88 -0.90 9.88
N MET A 45 8.52 -0.42 10.94
CA MET A 45 8.59 1.00 11.27
C MET A 45 9.89 1.32 12.00
N ARG A 46 10.29 2.60 11.97
CA ARG A 46 11.46 3.11 12.68
C ARG A 46 11.17 4.46 13.31
N TRP A 47 11.91 4.81 14.35
CA TRP A 47 11.92 6.16 14.88
C TRP A 47 12.65 7.09 13.92
N ASP A 48 12.09 8.26 13.65
CA ASP A 48 12.71 9.33 12.85
C ASP A 48 13.02 10.51 13.77
N ASP A 49 14.30 10.66 14.13
CA ASP A 49 14.76 11.71 15.06
C ASP A 49 14.51 13.13 14.54
N MET A 50 14.56 13.33 13.21
CA MET A 50 14.30 14.65 12.62
C MET A 50 12.82 15.04 12.73
N ARG A 51 11.93 14.05 12.68
CA ARG A 51 10.48 14.25 12.74
C ARG A 51 9.89 14.04 14.14
N GLY A 52 10.67 13.49 15.07
CA GLY A 52 10.24 13.17 16.43
C GLY A 52 9.05 12.21 16.48
N ARG A 53 8.96 11.28 15.52
CA ARG A 53 7.85 10.32 15.40
C ARG A 53 8.27 9.03 14.71
N TYR A 54 7.52 7.96 14.92
CA TYR A 54 7.68 6.73 14.14
C TYR A 54 7.21 6.95 12.69
N VAL A 55 7.93 6.33 11.76
CA VAL A 55 7.60 6.33 10.32
C VAL A 55 7.66 4.90 9.79
N LEU A 56 6.80 4.60 8.82
CA LEU A 56 6.82 3.31 8.14
C LEU A 56 8.06 3.15 7.25
N THR A 57 8.65 1.97 7.28
CA THR A 57 9.69 1.56 6.32
C THR A 57 9.05 1.15 4.98
N GLY A 58 9.89 0.84 3.98
CA GLY A 58 9.41 0.24 2.73
C GLY A 58 8.68 -1.09 2.96
N THR A 59 9.16 -1.90 3.90
CA THR A 59 8.56 -3.18 4.30
C THR A 59 7.20 -2.97 4.96
N GLY A 60 7.09 -2.04 5.92
CA GLY A 60 5.83 -1.71 6.57
C GLY A 60 4.76 -1.21 5.61
N ARG A 61 5.15 -0.32 4.68
CA ARG A 61 4.26 0.17 3.61
C ARG A 61 3.79 -0.96 2.70
N SER A 62 4.71 -1.83 2.29
CA SER A 62 4.39 -3.00 1.46
C SER A 62 3.43 -3.94 2.17
N ARG A 63 3.57 -4.12 3.49
CA ARG A 63 2.70 -4.97 4.30
C ARG A 63 1.26 -4.44 4.38
N ILE A 64 1.08 -3.13 4.56
CA ILE A 64 -0.25 -2.50 4.49
C ILE A 64 -0.85 -2.68 3.09
N ALA A 65 -0.07 -2.37 2.05
CA ALA A 65 -0.54 -2.40 0.67
C ALA A 65 -0.87 -3.82 0.17
N ALA A 66 -0.14 -4.84 0.60
CA ALA A 66 -0.38 -6.24 0.25
C ALA A 66 -1.78 -6.70 0.67
N ARG A 67 -2.30 -6.16 1.78
CA ARG A 67 -3.64 -6.50 2.26
C ARG A 67 -4.75 -5.69 1.56
N THR A 68 -4.44 -4.51 1.04
CA THR A 68 -5.37 -3.72 0.22
C THR A 68 -5.43 -4.22 -1.23
N ARG A 69 -4.33 -4.78 -1.76
CA ARG A 69 -4.30 -5.40 -3.09
C ARG A 69 -5.01 -6.75 -3.03
N GLY A 70 -6.30 -6.76 -3.40
CA GLY A 70 -6.92 -7.97 -3.94
C GLY A 70 -6.20 -8.44 -5.21
N PRO A 71 -6.47 -9.67 -5.70
CA PRO A 71 -5.86 -10.20 -6.92
C PRO A 71 -6.10 -9.23 -8.09
N ALA A 72 -5.04 -8.56 -8.53
CA ALA A 72 -5.11 -7.63 -9.65
C ALA A 72 -4.89 -8.39 -10.96
N ALA A 73 -5.90 -8.41 -11.84
CA ALA A 73 -5.74 -8.95 -13.18
C ALA A 73 -4.79 -8.04 -13.98
N VAL A 74 -3.67 -8.59 -14.45
CA VAL A 74 -2.76 -7.88 -15.37
C VAL A 74 -3.44 -7.80 -16.73
N VAL A 75 -3.96 -6.62 -17.08
CA VAL A 75 -4.53 -6.37 -18.41
C VAL A 75 -3.39 -6.11 -19.40
N ARG A 76 -3.25 -6.97 -20.41
CA ARG A 76 -2.29 -6.76 -21.50
C ARG A 76 -2.81 -5.68 -22.44
N PHE A 77 -1.96 -4.73 -22.82
CA PHE A 77 -2.28 -3.74 -23.86
C PHE A 77 -2.58 -4.47 -25.17
N ARG A 78 -3.82 -4.37 -25.68
CA ARG A 78 -4.14 -4.80 -27.04
C ARG A 78 -3.60 -3.75 -28.01
N ARG A 79 -2.74 -4.19 -28.94
CA ARG A 79 -2.30 -3.39 -30.08
C ARG A 79 -3.54 -2.98 -30.88
N ARG A 80 -3.69 -1.68 -31.14
CA ARG A 80 -4.71 -1.14 -32.04
C ARG A 80 -4.41 -1.67 -33.44
N GLU A 81 -5.29 -2.51 -33.98
CA GLU A 81 -5.22 -2.83 -35.40
C GLU A 81 -5.44 -1.54 -36.19
N GLU A 82 -4.52 -1.28 -37.11
CA GLU A 82 -4.51 -0.14 -37.99
C GLU A 82 -5.81 -0.16 -38.80
N ALA A 83 -6.70 0.80 -38.51
CA ALA A 83 -7.97 0.91 -39.20
C ALA A 83 -7.67 1.06 -40.70
N SER A 84 -8.06 0.05 -41.49
CA SER A 84 -7.98 0.07 -42.94
C SER A 84 -8.62 1.36 -43.45
N THR A 85 -7.78 2.24 -43.99
CA THR A 85 -8.18 3.51 -44.56
C THR A 85 -9.20 3.23 -45.67
N PRO A 86 -10.41 3.83 -45.67
CA PRO A 86 -11.31 3.69 -46.79
C PRO A 86 -10.68 4.41 -47.99
N ARG A 87 -10.26 3.62 -48.97
CA ARG A 87 -9.76 4.08 -50.27
C ARG A 87 -10.89 4.87 -50.94
N ARG A 88 -10.76 6.20 -51.02
CA ARG A 88 -11.67 7.05 -51.81
C ARG A 88 -11.70 6.49 -53.24
N ALA A 89 -12.89 6.06 -53.66
CA ALA A 89 -13.17 5.66 -55.03
C ALA A 89 -12.94 6.87 -55.95
N GLY A 90 -12.31 6.60 -57.08
CA GLY A 90 -11.80 7.60 -58.01
C GLY A 90 -12.88 8.43 -58.68
N ASP A 91 -12.49 9.65 -59.00
CA ASP A 91 -13.12 10.54 -59.96
C ASP A 91 -13.19 9.88 -61.35
N GLY A 92 -14.33 10.03 -62.02
CA GLY A 92 -14.40 9.84 -63.48
C GLY A 92 -15.74 9.36 -64.02
N GLN A 93 -16.65 10.29 -64.31
CA GLN A 93 -17.65 10.24 -65.40
C GLN A 93 -17.88 11.71 -65.81
N GLN A 94 -17.34 12.13 -66.97
CA GLN A 94 -18.04 12.29 -68.27
C GLN A 94 -19.27 13.19 -68.19
#